data_AF-A0A9D9M7L4-F1
#
_entry.id   AF-A0A9D9M7L4-F1
#
_cell.length_a   1.000
_cell.length_b   1.000
_cell.length_c   1.000
_cell.angle_alpha   90.00
_cell.angle_beta   90.00
_cell.angle_gamma   90.00
#
_symmetry.space_group_name_H-M   'P 1'
#
loop_
_entity.id
_entity.type
_entity.pdbx_description
1 polymer ?
#
loop_
_entity_poly.entity_id
_entity_poly.type
_entity_poly.pdbx_seq_one_letter_code
_entity_poly.pdbx_strand_id
1 'polypeptide(L)'
;EVEAIAAKEVASSGEWNELSSKIEEIQALWRKIGFATRKENQKIYDRFRAACDTFYARKRDYYSEFKDSMNSNLEKKMAIIEQAEALKSSTEWKKATDQFIELQKQWKEIGTVPRKKSEQIWKRFRAACDEFFAERDKHNKPENDFYGNLRSKKALIAEVEAYEPADDAANAEALAAFTERWQAIGHVPFKEKDAVNAAWRDAIKAKFPNAQDSRRGGAPRPGAKAPRSERDVLMDKYRTLQQDIATYENNIGFFSASKNSEPLIKQMQERIDKAKAELKELEQKIRQAGEGEQ
;
A
#
# COMPACT_ATOMS: atom_id res chain seq x y z
N GLU A 1 0.76 -36.59 -36.16
CA GLU A 1 0.27 -35.98 -34.89
C GLU A 1 1.37 -35.75 -33.87
N VAL A 2 2.07 -36.79 -33.36
CA VAL A 2 3.13 -36.60 -32.35
C VAL A 2 4.25 -35.67 -32.82
N GLU A 3 4.64 -35.71 -34.09
CA GLU A 3 5.62 -34.76 -34.65
C GLU A 3 5.14 -33.29 -34.53
N ALA A 4 3.85 -33.01 -34.71
CA ALA A 4 3.29 -31.68 -34.55
C ALA A 4 3.25 -31.26 -33.08
N ILE A 5 2.94 -32.19 -32.16
CA ILE A 5 3.02 -31.96 -30.72
C ILE A 5 4.48 -31.68 -30.30
N ALA A 6 5.42 -32.45 -30.83
CA ALA A 6 6.85 -32.32 -30.54
C ALA A 6 7.47 -31.03 -31.10
N ALA A 7 6.87 -30.41 -32.12
CA ALA A 7 7.29 -29.12 -32.67
C ALA A 7 6.62 -27.91 -32.00
N LYS A 8 5.56 -28.12 -31.21
CA LYS A 8 4.80 -27.03 -30.60
C LYS A 8 5.64 -26.31 -29.53
N GLU A 9 5.54 -24.98 -29.47
CA GLU A 9 6.04 -24.19 -28.33
C GLU A 9 5.08 -24.33 -27.14
N VAL A 10 5.64 -24.50 -25.94
CA VAL A 10 4.88 -24.76 -24.73
C VAL A 10 5.37 -23.81 -23.64
N ALA A 11 4.48 -22.97 -23.14
CA ALA A 11 4.83 -21.90 -22.20
C ALA A 11 4.50 -22.23 -20.74
N SER A 12 3.71 -23.28 -20.49
CA SER A 12 3.20 -23.59 -19.16
C SER A 12 3.33 -25.06 -18.77
N SER A 13 3.46 -25.31 -17.47
CA SER A 13 3.44 -26.68 -16.93
C SER A 13 2.11 -27.40 -17.17
N GLY A 14 1.00 -26.66 -17.31
CA GLY A 14 -0.31 -27.24 -17.59
C GLY A 14 -0.35 -27.83 -18.99
N GLU A 15 0.06 -27.06 -19.99
CA GLU A 15 0.15 -27.51 -21.38
C GLU A 15 1.10 -28.70 -21.56
N TRP A 16 2.24 -28.72 -20.85
CA TRP A 16 3.15 -29.87 -20.89
C TRP A 16 2.47 -31.17 -20.45
N ASN A 17 1.58 -31.11 -19.45
CA ASN A 17 0.84 -32.27 -18.97
C ASN A 17 -0.24 -32.69 -19.97
N GLU A 18 -1.02 -31.74 -20.50
CA GLU A 18 -2.04 -32.02 -21.51
C GLU A 18 -1.45 -32.65 -22.78
N LEU A 19 -0.33 -32.13 -23.27
CA LEU A 19 0.35 -32.69 -24.45
C LEU A 19 0.95 -34.06 -24.15
N SER A 20 1.39 -34.32 -22.92
CA SER A 20 1.85 -35.66 -22.50
C SER A 20 0.70 -36.66 -22.53
N SER A 21 -0.48 -36.31 -21.99
CA SER A 21 -1.68 -37.16 -22.06
C SER A 21 -2.07 -37.46 -23.50
N LYS A 22 -2.02 -36.46 -24.41
CA LYS A 22 -2.29 -36.69 -25.84
C LYS A 22 -1.30 -37.66 -26.48
N ILE A 23 0.00 -37.56 -26.15
CA ILE A 23 0.99 -38.51 -26.65
C ILE A 23 0.71 -39.92 -26.11
N GLU A 24 0.33 -40.07 -24.84
CA GLU A 24 -0.04 -41.36 -24.24
C GLU A 24 -1.28 -41.98 -24.91
N GLU A 25 -2.29 -41.17 -25.23
CA GLU A 25 -3.47 -41.59 -26.00
C GLU A 25 -3.07 -42.08 -27.40
N ILE A 26 -2.22 -41.33 -28.12
CA ILE A 26 -1.73 -41.73 -29.44
C ILE A 26 -0.90 -43.02 -29.33
N GLN A 27 -0.06 -43.18 -28.30
CA GLN A 27 0.68 -44.42 -28.03
C GLN A 27 -0.27 -45.60 -27.75
N ALA A 28 -1.39 -45.38 -27.08
CA ALA A 28 -2.40 -46.40 -26.84
C ALA A 28 -3.13 -46.79 -28.13
N LEU A 29 -3.47 -45.82 -28.99
CA LEU A 29 -4.06 -46.06 -30.31
C LEU A 29 -3.09 -46.81 -31.23
N TRP A 30 -1.82 -46.41 -31.26
CA TRP A 30 -0.77 -47.07 -32.04
C TRP A 30 -0.68 -48.57 -31.75
N ARG A 31 -0.78 -48.95 -30.46
CA ARG A 31 -0.75 -50.36 -30.02
C ARG A 31 -1.97 -51.17 -30.50
N LYS A 32 -3.08 -50.53 -30.87
CA LYS A 32 -4.35 -51.19 -31.26
C LYS A 32 -4.54 -51.33 -32.78
N ILE A 33 -3.93 -50.47 -33.58
CA ILE A 33 -4.21 -50.36 -35.04
C ILE A 33 -3.62 -51.54 -35.84
N GLY A 34 -2.66 -52.29 -35.30
CA GLY A 34 -2.03 -53.44 -35.96
C GLY A 34 -0.84 -53.06 -36.84
N PHE A 35 -0.23 -54.04 -37.50
CA PHE A 35 1.03 -53.84 -38.25
C PHE A 35 0.79 -53.52 -39.73
N ALA A 36 1.50 -52.51 -40.24
CA ALA A 36 1.66 -52.27 -41.67
C ALA A 36 2.72 -53.24 -42.27
N THR A 37 3.03 -53.10 -43.56
CA THR A 37 4.10 -53.91 -44.19
C THR A 37 5.43 -53.73 -43.44
N ARG A 38 6.24 -54.80 -43.35
CA ARG A 38 7.42 -54.86 -42.46
C ARG A 38 8.42 -53.70 -42.67
N LYS A 39 8.57 -53.22 -43.91
CA LYS A 39 9.50 -52.14 -44.28
C LYS A 39 8.97 -50.75 -43.92
N GLU A 40 7.66 -50.53 -44.04
CA GLU A 40 7.00 -49.28 -43.68
C GLU A 40 6.84 -49.17 -42.17
N ASN A 41 6.54 -50.28 -41.50
CA ASN A 41 6.32 -50.33 -40.06
C ASN A 41 7.56 -49.86 -39.26
N GLN A 42 8.76 -50.29 -39.65
CA GLN A 42 10.00 -49.84 -39.00
C GLN A 42 10.20 -48.33 -39.16
N LYS A 43 10.05 -47.81 -40.38
CA LYS A 43 10.24 -46.38 -40.67
C LYS A 43 9.24 -45.50 -39.92
N ILE A 44 7.98 -45.92 -39.81
CA ILE A 44 6.95 -45.17 -39.09
C ILE A 44 7.22 -45.25 -37.57
N TYR A 45 7.62 -46.42 -37.06
CA TYR A 45 8.00 -46.58 -35.66
C TYR A 45 9.19 -45.69 -35.27
N ASP A 46 10.24 -45.63 -36.09
CA ASP A 46 11.42 -44.82 -35.82
C ASP A 46 11.08 -43.32 -35.76
N ARG A 47 10.24 -42.85 -36.70
CA ARG A 47 9.73 -41.46 -36.69
C ARG A 47 8.90 -41.16 -35.45
N PHE A 48 7.99 -42.07 -35.10
CA PHE A 48 7.13 -41.93 -33.94
C PHE A 48 7.95 -41.85 -32.64
N ARG A 49 8.93 -42.75 -32.50
CA ARG A 49 9.82 -42.79 -31.34
C ARG A 49 10.68 -41.54 -31.25
N ALA A 50 11.30 -41.11 -32.36
CA ALA A 50 12.10 -39.89 -32.40
C ALA A 50 11.29 -38.64 -31.99
N ALA A 51 10.03 -38.56 -32.41
CA ALA A 51 9.14 -37.46 -32.02
C ALA A 51 8.78 -37.50 -30.52
N CYS A 52 8.51 -38.68 -29.96
CA CYS A 52 8.31 -38.84 -28.52
C CYS A 52 9.56 -38.45 -27.73
N ASP A 53 10.73 -38.94 -28.13
CA ASP A 53 12.01 -38.67 -27.47
C ASP A 53 12.32 -37.17 -27.47
N THR A 54 12.08 -36.50 -28.60
CA THR A 54 12.23 -35.03 -28.73
C THR A 54 11.30 -34.28 -27.77
N PHE A 55 10.02 -34.67 -27.70
CA PHE A 55 9.07 -34.03 -26.80
C PHE A 55 9.47 -34.19 -25.32
N TYR A 56 9.79 -35.41 -24.88
CA TYR A 56 10.14 -35.66 -23.47
C TYR A 56 11.51 -35.08 -23.09
N ALA A 57 12.46 -34.99 -24.03
CA ALA A 57 13.71 -34.26 -23.82
C ALA A 57 13.44 -32.78 -23.52
N ARG A 58 12.67 -32.10 -24.39
CA ARG A 58 12.28 -30.69 -24.19
C ARG A 58 11.51 -30.48 -22.89
N LYS A 59 10.59 -31.39 -22.56
CA LYS A 59 9.84 -31.35 -21.28
C LYS A 59 10.79 -31.40 -20.09
N ARG A 60 11.75 -32.35 -20.09
CA ARG A 60 12.73 -32.48 -19.01
C ARG A 60 13.57 -31.22 -18.87
N ASP A 61 14.04 -30.67 -19.98
CA ASP A 61 14.89 -29.48 -20.00
C ASP A 61 14.11 -28.26 -19.44
N TYR A 62 12.85 -28.07 -19.85
CA TYR A 62 11.95 -27.06 -19.27
C TYR A 62 11.81 -27.18 -17.75
N TYR A 63 11.57 -28.39 -17.22
CA TYR A 63 11.44 -28.57 -15.76
C TYR A 63 12.78 -28.40 -15.02
N SER A 64 13.91 -28.69 -15.67
CA SER A 64 15.24 -28.41 -15.12
C SER A 64 15.46 -26.90 -15.01
N GLU A 65 15.28 -26.16 -16.10
CA GLU A 65 15.43 -24.70 -16.14
C GLU A 65 14.47 -24.01 -15.18
N PHE A 66 13.21 -24.47 -15.10
CA PHE A 66 12.24 -23.93 -14.15
C PHE A 66 12.68 -24.15 -12.69
N LYS A 67 13.23 -25.33 -12.37
CA LYS A 67 13.76 -25.63 -11.05
C LYS A 67 14.98 -24.76 -10.72
N ASP A 68 15.87 -24.56 -11.69
CA ASP A 68 17.08 -23.75 -11.51
C ASP A 68 16.71 -22.27 -11.34
N SER A 69 15.74 -21.76 -12.11
CA SER A 69 15.17 -20.43 -11.93
C SER A 69 14.55 -20.24 -10.55
N MET A 70 13.78 -21.22 -10.06
CA MET A 70 13.23 -21.20 -8.70
C MET A 70 14.32 -21.18 -7.61
N ASN A 71 15.41 -21.92 -7.81
CA ASN A 71 16.54 -21.91 -6.87
C ASN A 71 17.30 -20.58 -6.89
N SER A 72 17.53 -20.00 -8.07
CA SER A 72 18.13 -18.66 -8.19
C SER A 72 17.25 -17.59 -7.53
N ASN A 73 15.93 -17.67 -7.70
CA ASN A 73 14.99 -16.77 -7.01
C ASN A 73 15.05 -16.94 -5.49
N LEU A 74 15.22 -18.18 -5.01
CA LEU A 74 15.36 -18.47 -3.59
C LEU A 74 16.64 -17.83 -3.03
N GLU A 75 17.77 -17.97 -3.71
CA GLU A 75 19.04 -17.36 -3.31
C GLU A 75 18.94 -15.83 -3.24
N LYS A 76 18.35 -15.20 -4.26
CA LYS A 76 18.09 -13.75 -4.25
C LYS A 76 17.22 -13.32 -3.08
N LYS A 77 16.14 -14.06 -2.79
CA LYS A 77 15.27 -13.78 -1.63
C LYS A 77 15.99 -14.01 -0.31
N MET A 78 16.89 -14.99 -0.21
CA MET A 78 17.72 -15.19 0.97
C MET A 78 18.69 -14.02 1.18
N ALA A 79 19.34 -13.53 0.13
CA ALA A 79 20.21 -12.35 0.21
C ALA A 79 19.46 -11.10 0.69
N ILE A 80 18.20 -10.91 0.24
CA ILE A 80 17.33 -9.83 0.74
C ILE A 80 17.05 -9.99 2.24
N ILE A 81 16.80 -11.21 2.71
CA ILE A 81 16.58 -11.49 4.13
C ILE A 81 17.82 -11.17 4.95
N GLU A 82 18.99 -11.58 4.48
CA GLU A 82 20.26 -11.31 5.18
C GLU A 82 20.52 -9.80 5.27
N GLN A 83 20.25 -9.04 4.21
CA GLN A 83 20.32 -7.58 4.24
C GLN A 83 19.31 -6.96 5.21
N ALA A 84 18.07 -7.43 5.19
CA ALA A 84 17.02 -6.98 6.12
C ALA A 84 17.38 -7.31 7.59
N GLU A 85 17.93 -8.50 7.84
CA GLU A 85 18.38 -8.94 9.16
C GLU A 85 19.58 -8.12 9.66
N ALA A 86 20.46 -7.67 8.77
CA ALA A 86 21.57 -6.77 9.11
C ALA A 86 21.09 -5.33 9.39
N LEU A 87 20.04 -4.88 8.71
CA LEU A 87 19.49 -3.54 8.87
C LEU A 87 18.58 -3.37 10.07
N LYS A 88 18.05 -4.47 10.63
CA LYS A 88 17.01 -4.40 11.67
C LYS A 88 17.44 -3.70 12.97
N SER A 89 18.72 -3.71 13.28
CA SER A 89 19.32 -3.06 14.46
C SER A 89 19.90 -1.67 14.15
N SER A 90 19.73 -1.16 12.93
CA SER A 90 20.21 0.15 12.53
C SER A 90 19.44 1.27 13.23
N THR A 91 20.17 2.25 13.77
CA THR A 91 19.61 3.46 14.39
C THR A 91 19.47 4.62 13.40
N GLU A 92 19.95 4.46 12.16
CA GLU A 92 19.81 5.41 11.06
C GLU A 92 18.39 5.32 10.45
N TRP A 93 17.38 5.68 11.23
CA TRP A 93 15.96 5.37 10.98
C TRP A 93 15.47 5.72 9.57
N LYS A 94 15.83 6.91 9.06
CA LYS A 94 15.40 7.36 7.73
C LYS A 94 16.05 6.54 6.63
N LYS A 95 17.39 6.40 6.67
CA LYS A 95 18.16 5.65 5.67
C LYS A 95 17.82 4.17 5.68
N ALA A 96 17.66 3.58 6.86
CA ALA A 96 17.25 2.19 7.01
C ALA A 96 15.81 1.98 6.51
N THR A 97 14.88 2.92 6.75
CA THR A 97 13.51 2.86 6.18
C THR A 97 13.54 2.84 4.65
N ASP A 98 14.31 3.73 4.02
CA ASP A 98 14.44 3.77 2.56
C ASP A 98 15.01 2.45 2.00
N GLN A 99 16.00 1.87 2.69
CA GLN A 99 16.57 0.57 2.32
C GLN A 99 15.57 -0.58 2.49
N PHE A 100 14.78 -0.60 3.56
CA PHE A 100 13.71 -1.60 3.74
C PHE A 100 12.65 -1.52 2.64
N ILE A 101 12.30 -0.31 2.17
CA ILE A 101 11.35 -0.11 1.06
C ILE A 101 11.93 -0.70 -0.24
N GLU A 102 13.21 -0.46 -0.52
CA GLU A 102 13.88 -1.02 -1.70
C GLU A 102 13.98 -2.54 -1.63
N LEU A 103 14.32 -3.11 -0.47
CA LEU A 103 14.31 -4.57 -0.26
C LEU A 103 12.94 -5.19 -0.48
N GLN A 104 11.86 -4.53 -0.03
CA GLN A 104 10.49 -4.97 -0.31
C GLN A 104 10.14 -4.93 -1.79
N LYS A 105 10.63 -3.93 -2.52
CA LYS A 105 10.45 -3.83 -3.98
C LYS A 105 11.17 -4.98 -4.69
N GLN A 106 12.45 -5.19 -4.39
CA GLN A 106 13.23 -6.30 -4.95
C GLN A 106 12.61 -7.66 -4.63
N TRP A 107 12.08 -7.83 -3.41
CA TRP A 107 11.39 -9.06 -3.01
C TRP A 107 10.17 -9.38 -3.90
N LYS A 108 9.42 -8.34 -4.31
CA LYS A 108 8.25 -8.48 -5.18
C LYS A 108 8.63 -8.74 -6.64
N GLU A 109 9.75 -8.18 -7.11
CA GLU A 109 10.26 -8.40 -8.47
C GLU A 109 10.81 -9.82 -8.66
N ILE A 110 11.34 -10.42 -7.59
CA ILE A 110 11.83 -11.81 -7.66
C ILE A 110 10.64 -12.77 -7.76
N GLY A 111 10.70 -13.61 -8.79
CA GLY A 111 9.69 -14.60 -9.14
C GLY A 111 9.46 -15.70 -8.09
N THR A 112 8.78 -16.75 -8.54
CA THR A 112 8.37 -17.84 -7.66
C THR A 112 9.57 -18.62 -7.10
N VAL A 113 9.39 -19.15 -5.90
CA VAL A 113 10.36 -19.99 -5.19
C VAL A 113 9.72 -21.34 -4.84
N PRO A 114 10.50 -22.36 -4.44
CA PRO A 114 9.94 -23.64 -4.03
C PRO A 114 8.92 -23.49 -2.90
N ARG A 115 7.71 -24.02 -3.09
CA ARG A 115 6.57 -23.88 -2.15
C ARG A 115 6.92 -24.21 -0.70
N LYS A 116 7.74 -25.25 -0.49
CA LYS A 116 8.17 -25.69 0.85
C LYS A 116 8.97 -24.61 1.61
N LYS A 117 9.69 -23.74 0.91
CA LYS A 117 10.54 -22.70 1.51
C LYS A 117 9.87 -21.32 1.51
N SER A 118 8.89 -21.10 0.63
CA SER A 118 8.24 -19.79 0.43
C SER A 118 7.71 -19.17 1.73
N GLU A 119 7.01 -19.95 2.55
CA GLU A 119 6.43 -19.45 3.80
C GLU A 119 7.51 -19.12 4.84
N GLN A 120 8.52 -19.99 4.97
CA GLN A 120 9.63 -19.83 5.91
C GLN A 120 10.42 -18.55 5.63
N ILE A 121 10.79 -18.33 4.37
CA ILE A 121 11.57 -17.14 3.98
C ILE A 121 10.73 -15.86 4.16
N TRP A 122 9.43 -15.92 3.86
CA TRP A 122 8.53 -14.79 4.05
C TRP A 122 8.40 -14.40 5.53
N LYS A 123 8.24 -15.39 6.41
CA LYS A 123 8.20 -15.17 7.85
C LYS A 123 9.49 -14.51 8.36
N ARG A 124 10.66 -14.97 7.90
CA ARG A 124 11.95 -14.37 8.28
C ARG A 124 12.08 -12.93 7.80
N PHE A 125 11.80 -12.67 6.53
CA PHE A 125 11.85 -11.31 5.99
C PHE A 125 10.93 -10.35 6.74
N ARG A 126 9.68 -10.79 6.99
CA ARG A 126 8.69 -10.00 7.72
C ARG A 126 9.12 -9.75 9.17
N ALA A 127 9.64 -10.76 9.86
CA ALA A 127 10.12 -10.59 11.24
C ALA A 127 11.22 -9.53 11.34
N ALA A 128 12.17 -9.49 10.39
CA ALA A 128 13.21 -8.46 10.36
C ALA A 128 12.62 -7.05 10.13
N CYS A 129 11.64 -6.92 9.25
CA CYS A 129 10.93 -5.65 9.03
C CYS A 129 10.16 -5.21 10.29
N ASP A 130 9.38 -6.12 10.87
CA ASP A 130 8.53 -5.85 12.03
C ASP A 130 9.39 -5.44 13.25
N GLU A 131 10.55 -6.09 13.46
CA GLU A 131 11.50 -5.74 14.53
C GLU A 131 12.07 -4.33 14.34
N PHE A 132 12.52 -3.99 13.13
CA PHE A 132 13.02 -2.65 12.81
C PHE A 132 11.96 -1.57 13.05
N PHE A 133 10.76 -1.76 12.49
CA PHE A 133 9.70 -0.74 12.60
C PHE A 133 9.17 -0.62 14.02
N ALA A 134 9.10 -1.72 14.78
CA ALA A 134 8.77 -1.66 16.20
C ALA A 134 9.80 -0.86 16.99
N GLU A 135 11.09 -1.07 16.74
CA GLU A 135 12.16 -0.34 17.44
C GLU A 135 12.21 1.13 17.03
N ARG A 136 12.05 1.40 15.73
CA ARG A 136 11.88 2.76 15.21
C ARG A 136 10.72 3.44 15.91
N ASP A 137 9.55 2.81 16.00
CA ASP A 137 8.35 3.43 16.57
C ASP A 137 8.47 3.66 18.08
N LYS A 138 9.24 2.85 18.81
CA LYS A 138 9.60 3.14 20.22
C LYS A 138 10.52 4.35 20.36
N HIS A 139 11.48 4.48 19.45
CA HIS A 139 12.45 5.59 19.44
C HIS A 139 11.93 6.86 18.78
N ASN A 140 10.90 6.73 17.96
CA ASN A 140 10.17 7.82 17.37
C ASN A 140 9.29 8.41 18.48
N LYS A 141 9.80 9.42 19.18
CA LYS A 141 8.93 10.25 20.01
C LYS A 141 7.84 10.76 19.07
N PRO A 142 6.54 10.55 19.38
CA PRO A 142 5.51 11.17 18.59
C PRO A 142 5.77 12.67 18.69
N GLU A 143 6.15 13.29 17.58
CA GLU A 143 6.44 14.72 17.52
C GLU A 143 5.17 15.55 17.86
N ASN A 144 4.02 14.89 18.04
CA ASN A 144 2.85 15.38 18.76
C ASN A 144 2.23 14.28 19.64
N ASP A 145 2.29 14.42 20.98
CA ASP A 145 1.33 13.76 21.85
C ASP A 145 -0.04 14.42 21.64
N PHE A 146 -0.78 13.96 20.63
CA PHE A 146 -2.05 14.57 20.25
C PHE A 146 -3.03 14.64 21.43
N TYR A 147 -3.07 13.60 22.28
CA TYR A 147 -3.97 13.56 23.43
C TYR A 147 -3.45 14.40 24.62
N GLY A 148 -2.13 14.51 24.79
CA GLY A 148 -1.51 15.51 25.68
C GLY A 148 -1.86 16.94 25.25
N ASN A 149 -1.66 17.25 23.98
CA ASN A 149 -1.99 18.55 23.38
C ASN A 149 -3.48 18.87 23.52
N LEU A 150 -4.36 17.88 23.36
CA LEU A 150 -5.80 18.02 23.58
C LEU A 150 -6.11 18.41 25.03
N ARG A 151 -5.48 17.76 26.01
CA ARG A 151 -5.63 18.09 27.43
C ARG A 151 -5.13 19.50 27.74
N SER A 152 -3.95 19.87 27.24
CA SER A 152 -3.39 21.20 27.42
C SER A 152 -4.23 22.30 26.76
N LYS A 153 -4.79 22.06 25.57
CA LYS A 153 -5.72 23.02 24.92
C LYS A 153 -7.04 23.17 25.68
N LYS A 154 -7.61 22.07 26.20
CA LYS A 154 -8.82 22.13 27.04
C LYS A 154 -8.55 22.87 28.36
N ALA A 155 -7.40 22.63 28.99
CA ALA A 155 -6.99 23.36 30.19
C ALA A 155 -6.81 24.86 29.91
N LEU A 156 -6.16 25.23 28.81
CA LEU A 156 -5.98 26.62 28.41
C LEU A 156 -7.32 27.32 28.11
N ILE A 157 -8.28 26.62 27.50
CA ILE A 157 -9.65 27.14 27.30
C ILE A 157 -10.31 27.41 28.65
N ALA A 158 -10.21 26.49 29.60
CA ALA A 158 -10.75 26.68 30.95
C ALA A 158 -10.09 27.86 31.68
N GLU A 159 -8.77 28.07 31.52
CA GLU A 159 -8.07 29.25 32.03
C GLU A 159 -8.61 30.56 31.42
N VAL A 160 -8.87 30.58 30.11
CA VAL A 160 -9.48 31.74 29.44
C VAL A 160 -10.90 31.97 29.97
N GLU A 161 -11.71 30.92 30.11
CA GLU A 161 -13.07 31.02 30.65
C GLU A 161 -13.10 31.49 32.12
N ALA A 162 -12.06 31.20 32.90
CA ALA A 162 -11.90 31.68 34.26
C ALA A 162 -11.32 33.10 34.35
N TYR A 163 -10.75 33.64 33.26
CA TYR A 163 -10.20 34.99 33.24
C TYR A 163 -11.30 36.04 33.47
N GLU A 164 -11.02 36.99 34.37
CA GLU A 164 -11.89 38.14 34.64
C GLU A 164 -11.38 39.36 33.88
N PRO A 165 -12.22 39.99 33.02
CA PRO A 165 -11.82 41.17 32.27
C PRO A 165 -11.36 42.31 33.19
N ALA A 166 -10.19 42.86 32.89
CA ALA A 166 -9.61 44.03 33.55
C ALA A 166 -9.70 45.27 32.63
N ASP A 167 -8.78 46.22 32.74
CA ASP A 167 -8.68 47.33 31.80
C ASP A 167 -8.18 46.87 30.40
N ASP A 168 -8.31 47.77 29.41
CA ASP A 168 -8.00 47.45 28.02
C ASP A 168 -6.53 47.05 27.79
N ALA A 169 -5.59 47.61 28.56
CA ALA A 169 -4.17 47.30 28.44
C ALA A 169 -3.87 45.90 28.99
N ALA A 170 -4.38 45.59 30.18
CA ALA A 170 -4.25 44.28 30.80
C ALA A 170 -4.94 43.18 29.97
N ASN A 171 -6.10 43.46 29.40
CA ASN A 171 -6.81 42.52 28.54
C ASN A 171 -6.07 42.24 27.22
N ALA A 172 -5.41 43.25 26.64
CA ALA A 172 -4.60 43.06 25.43
C ALA A 172 -3.36 42.18 25.70
N GLU A 173 -2.69 42.38 26.84
CA GLU A 173 -1.55 41.56 27.26
C GLU A 173 -1.96 40.12 27.56
N ALA A 174 -3.05 39.92 28.32
CA ALA A 174 -3.58 38.60 28.62
C ALA A 174 -3.95 37.83 27.35
N LEU A 175 -4.63 38.49 26.40
CA LEU A 175 -4.99 37.88 25.11
C LEU A 175 -3.76 37.46 24.29
N ALA A 176 -2.70 38.29 24.28
CA ALA A 176 -1.46 37.96 23.60
C ALA A 176 -0.80 36.71 24.21
N ALA A 177 -0.71 36.66 25.55
CA ALA A 177 -0.15 35.54 26.28
C ALA A 177 -0.95 34.24 26.11
N PHE A 178 -2.29 34.31 26.10
CA PHE A 178 -3.14 33.15 25.82
C PHE A 178 -2.99 32.66 24.38
N THR A 179 -2.88 33.57 23.42
CA THR A 179 -2.71 33.22 21.99
C THR A 179 -1.36 32.57 21.74
N GLU A 180 -0.29 33.05 22.36
CA GLU A 180 1.05 32.45 22.27
C GLU A 180 1.06 31.02 22.81
N ARG A 181 0.52 30.82 24.01
CA ARG A 181 0.39 29.49 24.62
C ARG A 181 -0.47 28.54 23.77
N TRP A 182 -1.54 29.04 23.15
CA TRP A 182 -2.37 28.24 22.25
C TRP A 182 -1.63 27.74 21.02
N GLN A 183 -0.76 28.57 20.42
CA GLN A 183 0.06 28.18 19.27
C GLN A 183 1.18 27.20 19.65
N ALA A 184 1.75 27.35 20.85
CA ALA A 184 2.85 26.51 21.33
C ALA A 184 2.47 25.04 21.62
N ILE A 185 1.19 24.75 21.90
CA ILE A 185 0.73 23.39 22.28
C ILE A 185 0.70 22.40 21.08
N GLY A 186 0.69 22.86 19.83
CA GLY A 186 0.72 21.96 18.66
C GLY A 186 -0.62 21.32 18.28
N HIS A 187 -0.59 20.14 17.66
CA HIS A 187 -1.75 19.52 17.01
C HIS A 187 -2.53 18.58 17.94
N VAL A 188 -3.85 18.49 17.74
CA VAL A 188 -4.78 17.60 18.47
C VAL A 188 -5.33 16.50 17.55
N PRO A 189 -5.97 15.43 18.08
CA PRO A 189 -6.51 14.36 17.25
C PRO A 189 -7.52 14.90 16.25
N PHE A 190 -7.48 14.40 15.01
CA PHE A 190 -8.28 14.92 13.90
C PHE A 190 -9.78 15.04 14.24
N LYS A 191 -10.34 14.04 14.94
CA LYS A 191 -11.75 14.03 15.36
C LYS A 191 -12.13 15.16 16.32
N GLU A 192 -11.20 15.59 17.17
CA GLU A 192 -11.45 16.59 18.23
C GLU A 192 -11.06 18.01 17.81
N LYS A 193 -10.32 18.14 16.69
CA LYS A 193 -9.74 19.40 16.22
C LYS A 193 -10.80 20.50 16.05
N ASP A 194 -11.91 20.20 15.40
CA ASP A 194 -12.90 21.21 15.06
C ASP A 194 -13.67 21.68 16.31
N ALA A 195 -14.01 20.75 17.21
CA ALA A 195 -14.66 21.05 18.48
C ALA A 195 -13.77 21.93 19.38
N VAL A 196 -12.48 21.59 19.50
CA VAL A 196 -11.51 22.34 20.32
C VAL A 196 -11.25 23.75 19.78
N ASN A 197 -11.16 23.88 18.45
CA ASN A 197 -11.02 25.20 17.80
C ASN A 197 -12.29 26.05 17.89
N ALA A 198 -13.48 25.45 17.96
CA ALA A 198 -14.72 26.16 18.20
C ALA A 198 -14.76 26.70 19.64
N ALA A 199 -14.54 25.84 20.63
CA ALA A 199 -14.52 26.22 22.05
C ALA A 199 -13.52 27.35 22.36
N TRP A 200 -12.32 27.30 21.78
CA TRP A 200 -11.34 28.39 21.89
C TRP A 200 -11.84 29.73 21.33
N ARG A 201 -12.48 29.71 20.15
CA ARG A 201 -13.03 30.94 19.55
C ARG A 201 -14.15 31.51 20.40
N ASP A 202 -15.01 30.67 20.95
CA ASP A 202 -16.13 31.08 21.78
C ASP A 202 -15.66 31.66 23.12
N ALA A 203 -14.69 31.01 23.77
CA ALA A 203 -14.07 31.50 25.01
C ALA A 203 -13.40 32.87 24.83
N ILE A 204 -12.61 33.04 23.76
CA ILE A 204 -11.97 34.33 23.44
C ILE A 204 -13.01 35.41 23.13
N LYS A 205 -14.05 35.09 22.36
CA LYS A 205 -15.12 36.04 22.04
C LYS A 205 -15.89 36.48 23.30
N ALA A 206 -16.17 35.56 24.22
CA ALA A 206 -16.88 35.84 25.44
C ALA A 206 -16.08 36.73 26.40
N LYS A 207 -14.76 36.53 26.47
CA LYS A 207 -13.88 37.20 27.45
C LYS A 207 -13.18 38.44 26.92
N PHE A 208 -12.98 38.50 25.61
CA PHE A 208 -12.31 39.61 24.92
C PHE A 208 -13.17 40.10 23.74
N PRO A 209 -14.35 40.69 23.99
CA PRO A 209 -15.26 41.13 22.93
C PRO A 209 -14.63 42.18 21.99
N ASN A 210 -13.73 43.02 22.52
CA ASN A 210 -13.01 44.05 21.75
C ASN A 210 -11.83 43.49 20.92
N ALA A 211 -11.43 42.23 21.13
CA ALA A 211 -10.34 41.59 20.40
C ALA A 211 -10.62 41.42 18.90
N GLN A 212 -11.90 41.32 18.53
CA GLN A 212 -12.30 41.08 17.15
C GLN A 212 -12.27 42.38 16.30
N ASP A 213 -12.40 43.55 16.94
CA ASP A 213 -12.37 44.85 16.27
C ASP A 213 -10.94 45.21 15.82
N SER A 214 -9.93 44.76 16.57
CA SER A 214 -8.52 44.92 16.25
C SER A 214 -8.08 44.18 14.96
N ARG A 215 -8.88 43.21 14.46
CA ARG A 215 -8.62 42.52 13.18
C ARG A 215 -9.30 43.19 11.98
N ARG A 216 -10.19 44.17 12.19
CA ARG A 216 -10.86 44.91 11.10
C ARG A 216 -10.09 46.14 10.63
N GLY A 217 -9.13 46.63 11.42
CA GLY A 217 -8.30 47.80 11.10
C GLY A 217 -6.90 47.50 10.53
N GLY A 218 -6.50 46.23 10.41
CA GLY A 218 -5.19 45.86 9.87
C GLY A 218 -5.24 45.74 8.35
N ALA A 219 -4.48 46.57 7.63
CA ALA A 219 -4.24 46.38 6.20
C ALA A 219 -3.84 44.91 5.92
N PRO A 220 -4.36 44.28 4.85
CA PRO A 220 -4.11 42.87 4.58
C PRO A 220 -2.60 42.60 4.52
N ARG A 221 -2.13 41.58 5.27
CA ARG A 221 -0.75 41.09 5.18
C ARG A 221 -0.44 40.79 3.71
N PRO A 222 0.62 41.38 3.11
CA PRO A 222 1.03 41.01 1.76
C PRO A 222 1.37 39.51 1.75
N GLY A 223 0.57 38.71 1.03
CA GLY A 223 0.73 37.25 0.95
C GLY A 223 -0.21 36.40 1.81
N ALA A 224 -1.22 36.97 2.46
CA ALA A 224 -2.31 36.16 3.01
C ALA A 224 -3.05 35.46 1.86
N LYS A 225 -2.89 34.14 1.75
CA LYS A 225 -3.61 33.32 0.76
C LYS A 225 -5.11 33.58 0.92
N ALA A 226 -5.78 33.74 -0.23
CA ALA A 226 -7.23 33.92 -0.30
C ALA A 226 -7.95 32.87 0.57
N PRO A 227 -9.12 33.21 1.17
CA PRO A 227 -9.94 32.21 1.84
C PRO A 227 -10.14 31.03 0.88
N ARG A 228 -9.79 29.81 1.33
CA ARG A 228 -9.87 28.61 0.49
C ARG A 228 -11.28 28.49 -0.06
N SER A 229 -11.39 28.39 -1.38
CA SER A 229 -12.69 28.21 -2.03
C SER A 229 -13.30 26.88 -1.59
N GLU A 230 -14.62 26.77 -1.67
CA GLU A 230 -15.32 25.49 -1.45
C GLU A 230 -14.76 24.41 -2.38
N ARG A 231 -14.39 24.81 -3.61
CA ARG A 231 -13.70 23.98 -4.60
C ARG A 231 -12.34 23.46 -4.12
N ASP A 232 -11.50 24.31 -3.50
CA ASP A 232 -10.18 23.90 -3.00
C ASP A 232 -10.30 22.86 -1.89
N VAL A 233 -11.29 23.02 -0.99
CA VAL A 233 -11.55 22.06 0.09
C VAL A 233 -12.03 20.71 -0.47
N LEU A 234 -12.87 20.73 -1.50
CA LEU A 234 -13.34 19.51 -2.16
C LEU A 234 -12.21 18.81 -2.94
N MET A 235 -11.30 19.56 -3.57
CA MET A 235 -10.12 19.03 -4.25
C MET A 235 -9.11 18.36 -3.31
N ASP A 236 -8.88 18.94 -2.12
CA ASP A 236 -8.02 18.31 -1.09
C ASP A 236 -8.62 16.98 -0.61
N LYS A 237 -9.95 16.91 -0.42
CA LYS A 237 -10.66 15.67 -0.09
C LYS A 237 -10.55 14.64 -1.22
N TYR A 238 -10.72 15.07 -2.47
CA TYR A 238 -10.58 14.20 -3.65
C TYR A 238 -9.18 13.57 -3.72
N ARG A 239 -8.12 14.37 -3.56
CA ARG A 239 -6.73 13.89 -3.58
C ARG A 239 -6.44 12.89 -2.47
N THR A 240 -6.94 13.17 -1.26
CA THR A 240 -6.77 12.27 -0.11
C THR A 240 -7.46 10.93 -0.36
N LEU A 241 -8.71 10.95 -0.80
CA LEU A 241 -9.50 9.75 -1.07
C LEU A 241 -8.92 8.92 -2.24
N GLN A 242 -8.36 9.59 -3.25
CA GLN A 242 -7.64 8.95 -4.35
C GLN A 242 -6.38 8.21 -3.86
N GLN A 243 -5.63 8.81 -2.93
CA GLN A 243 -4.43 8.20 -2.34
C GLN A 243 -4.78 7.00 -1.44
N ASP A 244 -5.90 7.07 -0.73
CA ASP A 244 -6.42 5.96 0.07
C ASP A 244 -6.85 4.78 -0.82
N ILE A 245 -7.54 5.03 -1.93
CA ILE A 245 -7.92 3.99 -2.91
C ILE A 245 -6.67 3.29 -3.44
N ALA A 246 -5.65 4.04 -3.87
CA ALA A 246 -4.40 3.47 -4.35
C ALA A 246 -3.72 2.60 -3.28
N THR A 247 -3.78 3.03 -2.01
CA THR A 247 -3.24 2.26 -0.89
C THR A 247 -4.03 0.97 -0.66
N TYR A 248 -5.36 1.01 -0.70
CA TYR A 248 -6.19 -0.18 -0.56
C TYR A 248 -6.03 -1.16 -1.72
N GLU A 249 -5.93 -0.68 -2.96
CA GLU A 249 -5.68 -1.52 -4.14
C GLU A 249 -4.31 -2.21 -4.06
N ASN A 250 -3.28 -1.47 -3.67
CA ASN A 250 -1.94 -2.02 -3.41
C ASN A 250 -1.95 -3.07 -2.28
N ASN A 251 -2.74 -2.85 -1.23
CA ASN A 251 -2.90 -3.78 -0.11
C ASN A 251 -3.69 -5.04 -0.52
N ILE A 252 -4.74 -4.93 -1.36
CA ILE A 252 -5.45 -6.11 -1.89
C ILE A 252 -4.52 -6.97 -2.74
N GLY A 253 -3.71 -6.35 -3.60
CA GLY A 253 -2.69 -7.06 -4.39
C GLY A 253 -1.69 -7.83 -3.52
N PHE A 254 -1.46 -7.36 -2.28
CA PHE A 254 -0.62 -8.04 -1.29
C PHE A 254 -1.31 -9.24 -0.61
N PHE A 255 -2.64 -9.17 -0.38
CA PHE A 255 -3.37 -10.24 0.29
C PHE A 255 -3.92 -11.32 -0.65
N SER A 256 -4.07 -11.06 -1.95
CA SER A 256 -4.61 -12.02 -2.94
C SER A 256 -3.77 -13.29 -3.15
N ALA A 257 -2.51 -13.28 -2.71
CA ALA A 257 -1.61 -14.44 -2.79
C ALA A 257 -1.76 -15.45 -1.63
N SER A 258 -2.58 -15.16 -0.61
CA SER A 258 -2.78 -16.02 0.57
C SER A 258 -4.10 -16.78 0.49
N LYS A 259 -4.12 -18.06 0.89
CA LYS A 259 -5.33 -18.91 0.84
C LYS A 259 -6.40 -18.59 1.89
N ASN A 260 -6.10 -17.76 2.91
CA ASN A 260 -7.01 -17.45 4.02
C ASN A 260 -7.45 -15.97 4.08
N SER A 261 -7.14 -15.18 3.05
CA SER A 261 -7.38 -13.74 3.02
C SER A 261 -8.70 -13.33 2.35
N GLU A 262 -9.48 -14.28 1.84
CA GLU A 262 -10.75 -14.05 1.13
C GLU A 262 -11.74 -13.11 1.85
N PRO A 263 -12.01 -13.27 3.17
CA PRO A 263 -12.93 -12.35 3.88
C PRO A 263 -12.35 -10.94 4.02
N LEU A 264 -11.02 -10.84 4.17
CA LEU A 264 -10.31 -9.56 4.32
C LEU A 264 -10.24 -8.81 2.98
N ILE A 265 -9.99 -9.55 1.89
CA ILE A 265 -10.02 -9.02 0.52
C ILE A 265 -11.41 -8.50 0.19
N LYS A 266 -12.47 -9.27 0.53
CA LYS A 266 -13.86 -8.83 0.33
C LYS A 266 -14.16 -7.53 1.08
N GLN A 267 -13.75 -7.44 2.35
CA GLN A 267 -13.93 -6.22 3.14
C GLN A 267 -13.16 -5.02 2.57
N MET A 268 -11.95 -5.23 2.07
CA MET A 268 -11.15 -4.17 1.44
C MET A 268 -11.75 -3.76 0.09
N GLN A 269 -12.28 -4.69 -0.69
CA GLN A 269 -12.96 -4.41 -1.94
C GLN A 269 -14.20 -3.55 -1.71
N GLU A 270 -15.04 -3.89 -0.73
CA GLU A 270 -16.21 -3.09 -0.34
C GLU A 270 -15.84 -1.66 0.08
N ARG A 271 -14.68 -1.47 0.73
CA ARG A 271 -14.16 -0.14 1.09
C ARG A 271 -13.67 0.64 -0.12
N ILE A 272 -12.99 -0.01 -1.07
CA ILE A 272 -12.58 0.61 -2.34
C ILE A 272 -13.80 1.04 -3.14
N ASP A 273 -14.83 0.19 -3.22
CA ASP A 273 -16.03 0.48 -3.98
C ASP A 273 -16.79 1.68 -3.37
N LYS A 274 -16.89 1.75 -2.03
CA LYS A 274 -17.43 2.93 -1.33
C LYS A 274 -16.60 4.19 -1.58
N ALA A 275 -15.28 4.10 -1.47
CA ALA A 275 -14.39 5.24 -1.70
C ALA A 275 -14.48 5.75 -3.16
N LYS A 276 -14.60 4.84 -4.15
CA LYS A 276 -14.81 5.20 -5.56
C LYS A 276 -16.17 5.89 -5.78
N ALA A 277 -17.22 5.47 -5.07
CA ALA A 277 -18.52 6.13 -5.11
C ALA A 277 -18.46 7.54 -4.52
N GLU A 278 -17.83 7.72 -3.36
CA GLU A 278 -17.59 9.05 -2.76
C GLU A 278 -16.73 9.96 -3.64
N LEU A 279 -15.73 9.39 -4.34
CA LEU A 279 -14.87 10.14 -5.25
C LEU A 279 -15.67 10.70 -6.44
N LYS A 280 -16.63 9.92 -6.95
CA LYS A 280 -17.56 10.35 -8.01
C LYS A 280 -18.51 11.45 -7.52
N GLU A 281 -19.00 11.37 -6.28
CA GLU A 281 -19.79 12.46 -5.69
C GLU A 281 -18.97 13.74 -5.47
N LEU A 282 -17.73 13.60 -5.00
CA LEU A 282 -16.82 14.73 -4.84
C LEU A 282 -16.53 15.39 -6.18
N GLU A 283 -16.33 14.63 -7.24
CA GLU A 283 -16.13 15.15 -8.61
C GLU A 283 -17.34 15.98 -9.08
N GLN A 284 -18.56 15.50 -8.83
CA GLN A 284 -19.78 16.25 -9.13
C GLN A 284 -19.89 17.54 -8.32
N LYS A 285 -19.55 17.50 -7.01
CA LYS A 285 -19.55 18.69 -6.14
C LYS A 285 -18.48 19.70 -6.55
N ILE A 286 -17.29 19.25 -6.93
CA ILE A 286 -16.19 20.11 -7.44
C ILE A 286 -16.62 20.82 -8.72
N ARG A 287 -17.33 20.11 -9.62
CA ARG A 287 -17.86 20.67 -10.85
C ARG A 287 -18.93 21.74 -10.58
N GLN A 288 -19.90 21.45 -9.70
CA GLN A 288 -20.95 22.40 -9.32
C GLN A 288 -20.39 23.63 -8.60
N ALA A 289 -19.42 23.46 -7.71
CA ALA A 289 -18.73 24.58 -7.04
C ALA A 289 -17.95 25.45 -8.04
N GLY A 290 -17.43 24.87 -9.13
CA GLY A 290 -16.77 25.62 -10.19
C GLY A 290 -17.70 26.34 -11.17
N GLU A 291 -18.97 25.92 -11.27
CA GLU A 291 -20.00 26.55 -12.09
C GLU A 291 -20.71 27.70 -11.34
N GLY A 292 -20.75 27.67 -10.00
CA GLY A 292 -21.33 28.74 -9.16
C GLY A 292 -20.39 29.90 -8.81
N GLU A 293 -19.10 29.81 -9.18
CA GLU A 293 -18.09 30.86 -8.99
C GLU A 293 -17.88 31.74 -10.25
N GLN A 294 -18.66 31.53 -11.32
CA GLN A 294 -18.64 32.33 -12.56
C GLN A 294 -19.69 33.44 -12.59
#